data_AF-A0A2V7WZF3-F1
#
_entry.id   AF-A0A2V7WZF3-F1
#
_cell.length_a   1.000
_cell.length_b   1.000
_cell.length_c   1.000
_cell.angle_alpha   90.00
_cell.angle_beta   90.00
_cell.angle_gamma   90.00
#
_symmetry.space_group_name_H-M   'P 1'
#
loop_
_entity.id
_entity.type
_entity.pdbx_description
1 polymer ?
#
loop_
_entity_poly.entity_id
_entity_poly.type
_entity_poly.pdbx_seq_one_letter_code
_entity_poly.pdbx_strand_id
1 'polypeptide(L)'
;MISRFRRDALWAAVYLVAAFVRLAPLSLHPATRIADQGDAYLETWVAWWTSGNLWRGWPGIFGANAFFPHPDGLLYQEPLLAQSVLGWPLFHAFGPVLALNLVTIATFALSAFGFHLYAREWVESDSAAAVGAVLYAFNA
;
A
#
# COMPACT_ATOMS: atom_id res chain seq x y z
N MET A 1 7.97 14.72 26.35
CA MET A 1 8.22 14.41 24.92
C MET A 1 8.38 12.90 24.70
N ILE A 2 9.26 12.20 25.45
CA ILE A 2 9.49 10.74 25.33
C ILE A 2 8.22 9.89 25.53
N SER A 3 7.31 10.30 26.41
CA SER A 3 6.05 9.58 26.67
C SER A 3 5.08 9.57 25.48
N ARG A 4 4.96 10.69 24.76
CA ARG A 4 4.10 10.81 23.57
C ARG A 4 4.63 9.95 22.43
N PHE A 5 5.94 10.02 22.16
CA PHE A 5 6.58 9.21 21.13
C PHE A 5 6.39 7.70 21.38
N ARG A 6 6.56 7.24 22.64
CA ARG A 6 6.31 5.84 23.01
C ARG A 6 4.87 5.42 22.76
N ARG A 7 3.90 6.27 23.09
CA ARG A 7 2.47 6.00 22.86
C ARG A 7 2.16 5.91 21.37
N ASP A 8 2.72 6.81 20.56
CA ASP A 8 2.51 6.84 19.12
C ASP A 8 3.13 5.62 18.44
N ALA A 9 4.34 5.23 18.86
CA ALA A 9 4.97 3.99 18.40
C ALA A 9 4.14 2.75 18.78
N LEU A 10 3.54 2.72 19.98
CA LEU A 10 2.67 1.64 20.41
C LEU A 10 1.42 1.55 19.54
N TRP A 11 0.75 2.67 19.24
CA TRP A 11 -0.39 2.67 18.34
C TRP A 11 -0.03 2.28 16.91
N ALA A 12 1.09 2.77 16.38
CA ALA A 12 1.59 2.34 15.08
C ALA A 12 1.82 0.81 15.02
N ALA A 13 2.38 0.23 16.09
CA ALA A 13 2.55 -1.22 16.19
C ALA A 13 1.20 -1.96 16.26
N VAL A 14 0.23 -1.45 17.03
CA VAL A 14 -1.14 -2.00 17.10
C VAL A 14 -1.80 -1.99 15.72
N TYR A 15 -1.69 -0.91 14.97
CA TYR A 15 -2.25 -0.81 13.63
C TYR A 15 -1.55 -1.70 12.61
N LEU A 16 -0.24 -1.87 12.75
CA LEU A 16 0.50 -2.84 11.94
C LEU A 16 0.00 -4.26 12.21
N VAL A 17 -0.16 -4.65 13.47
CA VAL A 17 -0.71 -5.97 13.84
C VAL A 17 -2.14 -6.13 13.30
N ALA A 18 -2.99 -5.11 13.44
CA ALA A 18 -4.35 -5.13 12.90
C ALA A 18 -4.36 -5.31 11.37
N ALA A 19 -3.47 -4.62 10.65
CA ALA A 19 -3.31 -4.78 9.20
C ALA A 19 -2.86 -6.21 8.83
N PHE A 20 -1.89 -6.77 9.56
CA PHE A 20 -1.48 -8.17 9.38
C PHE A 20 -2.64 -9.15 9.58
N VAL A 21 -3.47 -8.94 10.61
CA VAL A 21 -4.63 -9.80 10.88
C VAL A 21 -5.71 -9.64 9.81
N ARG A 22 -6.08 -8.41 9.44
CA ARG A 22 -7.12 -8.14 8.43
C ARG A 22 -6.77 -8.70 7.06
N LEU A 23 -5.48 -8.68 6.71
CA LEU A 23 -4.97 -9.15 5.43
C LEU A 23 -4.56 -10.63 5.46
N ALA A 24 -4.82 -11.38 6.53
CA ALA A 24 -4.61 -12.82 6.49
C ALA A 24 -5.59 -13.49 5.48
N PRO A 25 -5.15 -14.48 4.67
CA PRO A 25 -3.85 -15.16 4.70
C PRO A 25 -2.76 -14.52 3.83
N LEU A 26 -3.03 -13.41 3.14
CA LEU A 26 -2.05 -12.73 2.28
C LEU A 26 -0.83 -12.27 3.08
N SER A 27 -1.03 -11.70 4.27
CA SER A 27 0.05 -11.29 5.17
C SER A 27 0.93 -12.44 5.68
N LEU A 28 0.41 -13.67 5.74
CA LEU A 28 1.13 -14.87 6.16
C LEU A 28 1.92 -15.52 5.01
N HIS A 29 1.51 -15.27 3.77
CA HIS A 29 2.15 -15.80 2.58
C HIS A 29 2.42 -14.70 1.52
N PRO A 30 3.08 -13.59 1.91
CA PRO A 30 3.09 -12.37 1.10
C PRO A 30 3.89 -12.48 -0.20
N ALA A 31 4.74 -13.49 -0.35
CA ALA A 31 5.48 -13.72 -1.59
C ALA A 31 4.77 -14.64 -2.59
N THR A 32 3.71 -15.34 -2.17
CA THR A 32 3.08 -16.41 -2.97
C THR A 32 1.56 -16.28 -3.10
N ARG A 33 0.94 -15.42 -2.29
CA ARG A 33 -0.47 -15.09 -2.39
C ARG A 33 -0.68 -13.69 -2.93
N ILE A 34 -1.80 -13.53 -3.59
CA ILE A 34 -2.31 -12.29 -4.15
C ILE A 34 -3.79 -12.18 -3.74
N ALA A 35 -4.33 -10.96 -3.69
CA ALA A 35 -5.67 -10.74 -3.13
C ALA A 35 -6.78 -11.48 -3.92
N ASP A 36 -6.67 -11.49 -5.24
CA ASP A 36 -7.59 -12.17 -6.15
C ASP A 36 -6.86 -12.58 -7.46
N GLN A 37 -7.55 -13.32 -8.33
CA GLN A 37 -6.99 -13.83 -9.58
C GLN A 37 -7.30 -12.97 -10.83
N GLY A 38 -7.87 -11.79 -10.65
CA GLY A 38 -8.16 -10.84 -11.72
C GLY A 38 -7.39 -9.54 -11.51
N ASP A 39 -8.05 -8.58 -10.87
CA ASP A 39 -7.57 -7.21 -10.69
C ASP A 39 -6.21 -7.18 -9.97
N ALA A 40 -6.00 -8.00 -8.93
CA ALA A 40 -4.75 -7.95 -8.19
C ALA A 40 -3.53 -8.36 -9.05
N TYR A 41 -3.67 -9.25 -10.03
CA TYR A 41 -2.58 -9.56 -10.97
C TYR A 41 -2.27 -8.37 -11.88
N LEU A 42 -3.32 -7.70 -12.36
CA LEU A 42 -3.20 -6.50 -13.19
C LEU A 42 -2.52 -5.37 -12.41
N GLU A 43 -3.00 -5.05 -11.23
CA GLU A 43 -2.44 -4.03 -10.33
C GLU A 43 -0.98 -4.33 -9.96
N THR A 44 -0.66 -5.61 -9.71
CA THR A 44 0.72 -6.06 -9.46
C THR A 44 1.62 -5.82 -10.68
N TRP A 45 1.13 -6.14 -11.88
CA TRP A 45 1.88 -5.89 -13.11
C TRP A 45 2.05 -4.39 -13.37
N VAL A 46 1.01 -3.58 -13.19
CA VAL A 46 1.09 -2.13 -13.38
C VAL A 46 2.10 -1.51 -12.42
N ALA A 47 1.99 -1.77 -11.12
CA ALA A 47 2.90 -1.20 -10.13
C ALA A 47 4.36 -1.62 -10.37
N TRP A 48 4.59 -2.89 -10.73
CA TRP A 48 5.91 -3.39 -11.08
C TRP A 48 6.46 -2.75 -12.36
N TRP A 49 5.65 -2.67 -13.42
CA TRP A 49 6.04 -2.06 -14.68
C TRP A 49 6.39 -0.59 -14.48
N THR A 50 5.49 0.17 -13.87
CA THR A 50 5.68 1.59 -13.59
C THR A 50 6.92 1.80 -12.73
N SER A 51 7.09 1.05 -11.63
CA SER A 51 8.27 1.14 -10.76
C SER A 51 9.58 0.88 -11.52
N GLY A 52 9.62 -0.15 -12.36
CA GLY A 52 10.79 -0.51 -13.16
C GLY A 52 11.13 0.49 -14.27
N ASN A 53 10.17 1.35 -14.65
CA ASN A 53 10.31 2.32 -15.73
C ASN A 53 10.25 3.79 -15.27
N LEU A 54 10.16 4.09 -13.96
CA LEU A 54 10.05 5.46 -13.42
C LEU A 54 11.09 6.43 -14.01
N TRP A 55 12.32 5.94 -14.19
CA TRP A 55 13.45 6.75 -14.63
C TRP A 55 13.62 6.81 -16.15
N ARG A 56 12.73 6.16 -16.91
CA ARG A 56 12.77 6.10 -18.39
C ARG A 56 11.84 7.13 -19.05
N GLY A 57 11.23 8.01 -18.26
CA GLY A 57 10.32 9.04 -18.75
C GLY A 57 9.02 8.48 -19.34
N TRP A 58 8.26 9.36 -20.00
CA TRP A 58 6.94 9.01 -20.56
C TRP A 58 6.95 7.75 -21.42
N PRO A 59 7.85 7.57 -22.42
CA PRO A 59 7.80 6.39 -23.27
C PRO A 59 8.09 5.08 -22.52
N GLY A 60 8.90 5.14 -21.45
CA GLY A 60 9.19 3.96 -20.64
C GLY A 60 8.03 3.56 -19.74
N ILE A 61 7.38 4.53 -19.09
CA ILE A 61 6.23 4.26 -18.22
C ILE A 61 5.02 3.83 -19.07
N PHE A 62 4.66 4.63 -20.06
CA PHE A 62 3.40 4.43 -20.78
C PHE A 62 3.48 3.38 -21.89
N GLY A 63 4.66 3.13 -22.47
CA GLY A 63 4.91 2.10 -23.49
C GLY A 63 4.88 0.67 -22.95
N ALA A 64 3.88 0.32 -22.15
CA ALA A 64 3.74 -0.99 -21.53
C ALA A 64 3.51 -2.12 -22.53
N ASN A 65 3.93 -3.33 -22.16
CA ASN A 65 3.80 -4.54 -22.97
C ASN A 65 2.37 -5.11 -22.97
N ALA A 66 1.37 -4.25 -23.12
CA ALA A 66 -0.05 -4.59 -23.14
C ALA A 66 -0.75 -3.96 -24.35
N PHE A 67 -1.87 -4.57 -24.77
CA PHE A 67 -2.77 -4.04 -25.80
C PHE A 67 -2.16 -3.90 -27.20
N PHE A 68 -1.22 -4.76 -27.60
CA PHE A 68 -0.71 -4.79 -28.99
C PHE A 68 -1.87 -4.83 -30.00
N PRO A 69 -1.83 -4.04 -31.10
CA PRO A 69 -0.74 -3.17 -31.55
C PRO A 69 -0.82 -1.70 -31.08
N HIS A 70 -1.65 -1.38 -30.09
CA HIS A 70 -1.82 -0.01 -29.63
C HIS A 70 -0.59 0.49 -28.86
N PRO A 71 -0.05 1.69 -29.18
CA PRO A 71 1.02 2.30 -28.42
C PRO A 71 0.51 2.75 -27.05
N ASP A 72 1.45 3.05 -26.16
CA ASP A 72 1.18 3.58 -24.82
C ASP A 72 0.18 2.72 -24.02
N GLY A 73 0.39 1.40 -24.03
CA GLY A 73 -0.50 0.41 -23.42
C GLY A 73 -0.89 0.68 -21.96
N LEU A 74 -0.05 1.40 -21.20
CA LEU A 74 -0.38 1.75 -19.81
C LEU A 74 -1.43 2.86 -19.70
N LEU A 75 -1.66 3.67 -20.74
CA LEU A 75 -2.72 4.71 -20.71
C LEU A 75 -4.13 4.12 -20.64
N TYR A 76 -4.29 2.83 -20.94
CA TYR A 76 -5.53 2.10 -20.76
C TYR A 76 -5.74 1.61 -19.31
N GLN A 77 -4.80 1.90 -18.41
CA GLN A 77 -4.79 1.47 -17.00
C GLN A 77 -4.47 2.65 -16.08
N GLU A 78 -4.79 2.53 -14.79
CA GLU A 78 -4.29 3.48 -13.79
C GLU A 78 -2.80 3.23 -13.56
N PRO A 79 -1.88 4.20 -13.75
CA PRO A 79 -0.43 3.90 -13.71
C PRO A 79 0.14 3.60 -12.32
N LEU A 80 -0.63 3.80 -11.25
CA LEU A 80 -0.23 3.60 -9.85
C LEU A 80 1.08 4.31 -9.48
N LEU A 81 1.25 5.56 -9.94
CA LEU A 81 2.50 6.32 -9.76
C LEU A 81 2.89 6.45 -8.28
N ALA A 82 1.94 6.76 -7.40
CA ALA A 82 2.22 6.93 -5.98
C ALA A 82 2.76 5.63 -5.35
N GLN A 83 2.07 4.51 -5.61
CA GLN A 83 2.46 3.18 -5.15
C GLN A 83 3.81 2.77 -5.73
N SER A 84 4.04 3.05 -7.01
CA SER A 84 5.27 2.71 -7.72
C SER A 84 6.48 3.51 -7.23
N VAL A 85 6.31 4.81 -6.93
CA VAL A 85 7.37 5.67 -6.40
C VAL A 85 7.68 5.32 -4.95
N LEU A 86 6.66 5.22 -4.10
CA LEU A 86 6.85 4.91 -2.67
C LEU A 86 7.33 3.47 -2.46
N GLY A 87 6.85 2.54 -3.29
CA GLY A 87 7.24 1.14 -3.30
C GLY A 87 8.49 0.83 -4.10
N TRP A 88 9.09 1.81 -4.79
CA TRP A 88 10.27 1.62 -5.65
C TRP A 88 11.36 0.74 -5.03
N PRO A 89 11.86 1.00 -3.81
CA PRO A 89 12.91 0.15 -3.23
C PRO A 89 12.43 -1.29 -3.01
N LEU A 90 11.14 -1.50 -2.72
CA LEU A 90 10.57 -2.83 -2.53
C LEU A 90 10.45 -3.58 -3.85
N PHE A 91 9.96 -2.94 -4.92
CA PHE A 91 9.87 -3.56 -6.25
C PHE A 91 11.24 -3.85 -6.88
N HIS A 92 12.29 -3.12 -6.49
CA HIS A 92 13.66 -3.38 -6.92
C HIS A 92 14.37 -4.44 -6.08
N ALA A 93 14.14 -4.47 -4.76
CA ALA A 93 14.76 -5.44 -3.87
C ALA A 93 14.04 -6.79 -3.86
N PHE A 94 12.73 -6.78 -4.13
CA PHE A 94 11.85 -7.95 -4.04
C PHE A 94 11.10 -8.16 -5.36
N GLY A 95 10.51 -9.35 -5.51
CA GLY A 95 9.60 -9.63 -6.63
C GLY A 95 8.28 -8.83 -6.53
N PRO A 96 7.54 -8.72 -7.65
CA PRO A 96 6.38 -7.83 -7.74
C PRO A 96 5.26 -8.16 -6.74
N VAL A 97 5.02 -9.45 -6.50
CA VAL A 97 3.99 -9.92 -5.55
C VAL A 97 4.33 -9.51 -4.12
N LEU A 98 5.55 -9.80 -3.68
CA LEU A 98 5.99 -9.45 -2.33
C LEU A 98 5.99 -7.94 -2.13
N ALA A 99 6.52 -7.20 -3.11
CA ALA A 99 6.58 -5.74 -3.05
C ALA A 99 5.18 -5.13 -2.93
N LEU A 100 4.22 -5.52 -3.81
CA LEU A 100 2.86 -5.00 -3.73
C LEU A 100 2.20 -5.32 -2.39
N ASN A 101 2.30 -6.56 -1.91
CA ASN A 101 1.70 -6.95 -0.64
C ASN A 101 2.28 -6.19 0.55
N LEU A 102 3.58 -5.92 0.56
CA LEU A 102 4.21 -5.09 1.60
C LEU A 102 3.71 -3.63 1.53
N VAL A 103 3.57 -3.07 0.32
CA VAL A 103 2.98 -1.75 0.12
C VAL A 103 1.54 -1.74 0.65
N THR A 104 0.72 -2.75 0.32
CA THR A 104 -0.67 -2.86 0.79
C THR A 104 -0.74 -2.92 2.33
N ILE A 105 0.05 -3.77 2.97
CA ILE A 105 0.10 -3.87 4.44
C ILE A 105 0.49 -2.51 5.06
N ALA A 106 1.51 -1.86 4.50
CA ALA A 106 1.94 -0.55 4.96
C ALA A 106 0.84 0.51 4.78
N THR A 107 0.11 0.50 3.65
CA THR A 107 -1.01 1.41 3.41
C THR A 107 -2.08 1.27 4.49
N PHE A 108 -2.53 0.06 4.83
CA PHE A 108 -3.53 -0.13 5.89
C PHE A 108 -3.04 0.38 7.26
N ALA A 109 -1.81 0.02 7.63
CA ALA A 109 -1.24 0.42 8.91
C ALA A 109 -1.03 1.94 9.02
N LEU A 110 -0.48 2.56 7.96
CA LEU A 110 -0.21 4.00 7.91
C LEU A 110 -1.49 4.83 7.78
N SER A 111 -2.51 4.34 7.07
CA SER A 111 -3.83 4.98 7.00
C SER A 111 -4.51 5.00 8.37
N ALA A 112 -4.52 3.88 9.09
CA ALA A 112 -5.07 3.82 10.45
C ALA A 112 -4.29 4.74 11.40
N PHE A 113 -2.96 4.66 11.37
CA PHE A 113 -2.10 5.49 12.22
C PHE A 113 -2.25 6.98 11.92
N GLY A 114 -2.22 7.37 10.64
CA GLY A 114 -2.41 8.75 10.19
C GLY A 114 -3.77 9.30 10.60
N PHE A 115 -4.84 8.52 10.41
CA PHE A 115 -6.17 8.93 10.87
C PHE A 115 -6.25 9.05 12.39
N HIS A 116 -5.63 8.12 13.14
CA HIS A 116 -5.57 8.23 14.59
C HIS A 116 -4.88 9.55 15.02
N LEU A 117 -3.73 9.87 14.41
CA LEU A 117 -3.00 11.12 14.68
C LEU A 117 -3.81 12.37 14.32
N TYR A 118 -4.64 12.29 13.28
CA TYR A 118 -5.56 13.36 12.90
C TYR A 118 -6.73 13.48 13.89
N ALA A 119 -7.41 12.37 14.22
CA ALA A 119 -8.61 12.36 15.04
C ALA A 119 -8.37 12.82 16.48
N ARG A 120 -7.20 12.52 17.06
CA ARG A 120 -6.82 12.98 18.41
C ARG A 120 -6.68 14.51 18.52
N GLU A 121 -6.56 15.23 17.41
CA GLU A 121 -6.55 16.70 17.42
C GLU A 121 -7.97 17.27 17.56
N TRP A 122 -9.00 16.43 17.38
CA TRP A 122 -10.42 16.81 17.44
C TRP A 122 -11.19 16.16 18.60
N VAL A 123 -10.67 15.07 19.17
CA VAL A 123 -11.34 14.29 20.21
C VAL A 123 -10.46 14.17 21.44
N GLU A 124 -11.02 14.42 22.63
CA GLU A 124 -10.27 14.39 23.90
C GLU A 124 -9.80 12.98 24.30
N SER A 125 -10.50 11.94 23.82
CA SER A 125 -10.21 10.55 24.14
C SER A 125 -9.36 9.87 23.08
N ASP A 126 -8.15 9.44 23.47
CA ASP A 126 -7.21 8.67 22.64
C ASP A 126 -7.84 7.34 22.16
N SER A 127 -8.67 6.72 23.01
CA SER A 127 -9.42 5.52 22.66
C SER A 127 -10.50 5.79 21.61
N ALA A 128 -11.19 6.94 21.69
CA ALA A 128 -12.19 7.33 20.68
C ALA A 128 -11.52 7.61 19.32
N ALA A 129 -10.36 8.28 19.32
CA ALA A 129 -9.54 8.44 18.13
C ALA A 129 -9.10 7.08 17.55
N ALA A 130 -8.75 6.12 18.41
CA ALA A 130 -8.39 4.78 17.98
C ALA A 130 -9.54 4.00 17.33
N VAL A 131 -10.76 4.09 17.88
CA VAL A 131 -11.96 3.50 17.28
C VAL A 131 -12.22 4.12 15.90
N GLY A 132 -12.15 5.45 15.78
CA GLY A 132 -12.30 6.14 14.51
C GLY A 132 -11.28 5.68 13.45
N ALA A 133 -10.02 5.51 13.85
CA ALA A 133 -8.97 4.99 12.97
C ALA A 133 -9.23 3.56 12.48
N VAL A 134 -9.73 2.69 13.36
CA VAL A 134 -10.08 1.32 12.98
C VAL A 134 -11.24 1.32 11.98
N LEU A 135 -12.28 2.12 12.23
CA LEU A 135 -13.41 2.27 11.31
C LEU A 135 -12.99 2.89 9.98
N TYR A 136 -12.03 3.82 9.98
CA TYR A 136 -11.53 4.42 8.74
C TYR A 136 -10.76 3.42 7.89
N ALA A 137 -9.82 2.69 8.49
CA ALA A 137 -8.87 1.87 7.75
C ALA A 137 -9.34 0.42 7.49
N PHE A 138 -10.32 -0.10 8.24
CA PHE A 138 -10.69 -1.51 8.22
C PHE A 138 -12.21 -1.77 8.12
N ASN A 139 -12.99 -0.84 7.57
CA ASN A 139 -14.46 -0.98 7.45
C ASN A 139 -14.97 -1.88 6.31
N ALA A 140 -14.09 -2.29 5.41
CA ALA A 140 -14.41 -3.22 4.32
C ALA A 140 -14.01 -4.65 4.70
#